data_AF-A0A453N8N0-F1
#
_entry.id   AF-A0A453N8N0-F1
#
_cell.length_a   1.000
_cell.length_b   1.000
_cell.length_c   1.000
_cell.angle_alpha   90.00
_cell.angle_beta   90.00
_cell.angle_gamma   90.00
#
_symmetry.space_group_name_H-M   'P 1'
#
loop_
_entity.id
_entity.type
_entity.pdbx_description
1 polymer ?
#
loop_
_entity_poly.entity_id
_entity_poly.type
_entity_poly.pdbx_seq_one_letter_code
_entity_poly.pdbx_strand_id
1 'polypeptide(L)'
;MLIIDEFEAAWGIFLDKYNLRKHTSMTQLYEIRLKWDKRCFKGVFCAKMTSIQRSESANHMLKTYMPPASPMHVFVRQYMRLQFDREREESYEEKRTMIGGAVRRTNLAIERHASRIYTRAMFEEFGRLLIEATAYNITEIEKMRKYVTVHNNAAKRKKNGAGLSMK
;
A
#
# COMPACT_ATOMS: atom_id res chain seq x y z
N MET A 1 4.55 11.23 -16.81
CA MET A 1 5.53 10.84 -15.77
C MET A 1 6.66 11.84 -15.89
N LEU A 2 6.78 12.78 -14.96
CA LEU A 2 7.69 13.91 -15.13
C LEU A 2 9.15 13.42 -15.07
N ILE A 3 9.98 13.88 -16.01
CA ILE A 3 11.39 13.51 -16.17
C ILE A 3 12.21 14.21 -15.07
N ILE A 4 13.35 13.67 -14.67
CA ILE A 4 14.20 14.23 -13.58
C ILE A 4 14.48 15.73 -13.83
N ASP A 5 14.71 16.10 -15.09
CA ASP A 5 14.99 17.48 -15.49
C ASP A 5 13.85 18.46 -15.17
N GLU A 6 12.58 18.02 -15.32
CA GLU A 6 11.42 18.84 -14.95
C GLU A 6 11.30 19.02 -13.43
N PHE A 7 11.84 18.08 -12.63
CA PHE A 7 11.89 18.23 -11.16
C PHE A 7 12.90 19.30 -10.80
N GLU A 8 14.12 19.19 -11.33
CA GLU A 8 15.21 20.12 -11.04
C GLU A 8 14.84 21.55 -11.46
N ALA A 9 14.19 21.71 -12.62
CA ALA A 9 13.68 23.01 -13.05
C ALA A 9 12.59 23.56 -12.12
N ALA A 10 11.60 22.73 -11.75
CA ALA A 10 10.53 23.14 -10.83
C ALA A 10 11.05 23.44 -9.41
N TRP A 11 12.04 22.68 -8.94
CA TRP A 11 12.70 22.88 -7.65
C TRP A 11 13.47 24.20 -7.61
N GLY A 12 14.20 24.53 -8.68
CA GLY A 12 14.86 25.83 -8.83
C GLY A 12 13.87 27.00 -8.77
N ILE A 13 12.79 26.92 -9.56
CA ILE A 13 11.72 27.94 -9.56
C ILE A 13 11.07 28.08 -8.18
N PHE A 14 10.84 26.96 -7.48
CA PHE A 14 10.30 26.97 -6.13
C PHE A 14 11.24 27.66 -5.13
N LEU A 15 12.54 27.35 -5.17
CA LEU A 15 13.51 27.98 -4.29
C LEU A 15 13.65 29.48 -4.56
N ASP A 16 13.59 29.89 -5.83
CA ASP A 16 13.63 31.31 -6.23
C ASP A 16 12.40 32.06 -5.76
N LYS A 17 11.21 31.50 -6.00
CA LYS A 17 9.93 32.14 -5.66
C LYS A 17 9.80 32.48 -4.17
N TYR A 18 10.35 31.62 -3.31
CA TYR A 18 10.28 31.79 -1.85
C TYR A 18 11.60 32.25 -1.22
N ASN A 19 12.61 32.62 -2.01
CA ASN A 19 13.94 33.04 -1.55
C ASN A 19 14.62 32.02 -0.61
N LEU A 20 14.40 30.72 -0.83
CA LEU A 20 14.83 29.65 0.08
C LEU A 20 16.23 29.09 -0.23
N ARG A 21 16.93 29.63 -1.23
CA ARG A 21 18.25 29.12 -1.68
C ARG A 21 19.32 29.09 -0.60
N LYS A 22 19.24 30.00 0.38
CA LYS A 22 20.22 30.10 1.48
C LYS A 22 19.77 29.35 2.75
N HIS A 23 18.60 28.72 2.73
CA HIS A 23 18.06 28.05 3.90
C HIS A 23 18.62 26.63 4.01
N THR A 24 19.40 26.36 5.06
CA THR A 24 20.05 25.06 5.30
C THR A 24 19.08 23.89 5.22
N SER A 25 17.84 24.07 5.69
CA SER A 25 16.79 23.05 5.64
C SER A 25 16.41 22.65 4.22
N MET A 26 16.44 23.56 3.24
CA MET A 26 16.14 23.22 1.84
C MET A 26 17.27 22.46 1.17
N THR A 27 18.51 22.79 1.50
CA THR A 27 19.67 22.02 1.06
C THR A 27 19.62 20.59 1.61
N GLN A 28 19.36 20.43 2.91
CA GLN A 28 19.20 19.12 3.54
C GLN A 28 18.04 18.32 2.93
N LEU A 29 16.91 18.97 2.66
CA LEU A 29 15.74 18.34 2.03
C LEU A 29 16.05 17.83 0.62
N TYR A 30 16.84 18.59 -0.15
CA TYR A 30 17.28 18.22 -1.48
C TYR A 30 18.32 17.08 -1.47
N GLU A 31 19.21 17.03 -0.48
CA GLU A 31 20.17 15.93 -0.33
C GLU A 31 19.46 14.58 -0.11
N ILE A 32 18.36 14.58 0.64
CA ILE A 32 17.57 13.36 0.88
C ILE A 32 16.52 13.09 -0.20
N ARG A 33 16.52 13.79 -1.35
CA ARG A 33 15.49 13.69 -2.40
C ARG A 33 15.24 12.27 -2.88
N LEU A 34 16.27 11.43 -2.96
CA LEU A 34 16.12 10.02 -3.34
C LEU A 34 15.20 9.22 -2.41
N LYS A 35 15.00 9.66 -1.15
CA LYS A 35 14.18 8.99 -0.14
C LYS A 35 12.71 9.39 -0.18
N TRP A 36 12.35 10.51 -0.80
CA TRP A 36 10.97 11.03 -0.78
C TRP A 36 10.44 11.43 -2.15
N ASP A 37 11.31 11.69 -3.11
CA ASP A 37 10.91 11.99 -4.49
C ASP A 37 10.32 10.74 -5.14
N LYS A 38 9.02 10.81 -5.43
CA LYS A 38 8.23 9.77 -6.11
C LYS A 38 8.89 9.30 -7.42
N ARG A 39 9.67 10.15 -8.10
CA ARG A 39 10.34 9.80 -9.37
C ARG A 39 11.53 8.86 -9.16
N CYS A 40 12.18 8.94 -8.00
CA CYS A 40 13.29 8.07 -7.62
C CYS A 40 12.83 6.63 -7.27
N PHE A 41 11.53 6.41 -7.07
CA PHE A 41 10.93 5.09 -6.87
C PHE A 41 10.58 4.37 -8.18
N LYS A 42 11.11 4.82 -9.33
CA LYS A 42 10.89 4.17 -10.62
C LYS A 42 11.43 2.73 -10.57
N GLY A 43 10.52 1.75 -10.63
CA GLY A 43 10.85 0.32 -10.53
C GLY A 43 10.59 -0.30 -9.15
N VAL A 44 10.24 0.49 -8.13
CA VAL A 44 9.87 -0.03 -6.81
C VAL A 44 8.35 -0.19 -6.75
N PHE A 45 7.88 -1.43 -6.60
CA PHE A 45 6.46 -1.70 -6.39
C PHE A 45 6.05 -1.32 -4.97
N CYS A 46 5.45 -0.13 -4.81
CA CYS A 46 4.99 0.36 -3.50
C CYS A 46 3.57 -0.09 -3.13
N ALA A 47 2.95 -1.01 -3.87
CA ALA A 47 1.61 -1.57 -3.58
C ALA A 47 0.52 -0.53 -3.27
N LYS A 48 0.51 0.62 -3.96
CA LYS A 48 -0.37 1.79 -3.70
C LYS A 48 -0.21 2.45 -2.32
N MET A 49 0.77 2.07 -1.50
CA MET A 49 1.07 2.75 -0.25
C MET A 49 1.68 4.12 -0.54
N THR A 50 1.04 5.18 -0.05
CA THR A 50 1.68 6.51 0.01
C THR A 50 2.60 6.55 1.23
N SER A 51 3.67 7.36 1.19
CA SER A 51 4.60 7.50 2.32
C SER A 51 3.90 7.91 3.63
N ILE A 52 2.79 8.65 3.52
CA ILE A 52 1.99 9.16 4.63
C ILE A 52 1.19 8.03 5.31
N GLN A 53 0.63 7.10 4.54
CA GLN A 53 -0.18 6.00 5.06
C GLN A 53 0.60 5.11 6.04
N ARG A 54 1.92 4.92 5.83
CA ARG A 54 2.78 4.17 6.75
C ARG A 54 2.90 4.86 8.11
N SER A 55 3.20 6.15 8.11
CA SER A 55 3.31 6.93 9.36
C SER A 55 1.97 7.05 10.08
N GLU A 56 0.87 7.23 9.34
CA GLU A 56 -0.47 7.34 9.94
C GLU A 56 -0.91 6.03 10.59
N SER A 57 -0.69 4.89 9.93
CA SER A 57 -0.98 3.58 10.49
C SER A 57 -0.16 3.30 11.76
N ALA A 58 1.15 3.57 11.72
CA ALA A 58 2.02 3.42 12.89
C ALA A 58 1.58 4.34 14.04
N ASN A 59 1.25 5.60 13.74
CA ASN A 59 0.77 6.55 14.73
C ASN A 59 -0.59 6.16 15.31
N HIS A 60 -1.52 5.69 14.48
CA HIS A 60 -2.83 5.19 14.92
C HIS A 60 -2.66 4.03 15.91
N MET A 61 -1.78 3.08 15.58
CA MET A 61 -1.48 1.97 16.46
C MET A 61 -0.87 2.40 17.79
N LEU A 62 0.11 3.30 17.76
CA LEU A 62 0.73 3.82 18.99
C LEU A 62 -0.29 4.52 19.88
N LYS A 63 -1.24 5.26 19.30
CA LYS A 63 -2.35 5.90 20.03
C LYS A 63 -3.26 4.88 20.72
N THR A 64 -3.41 3.66 20.21
CA THR A 64 -4.18 2.59 20.89
C THR A 64 -3.52 2.13 22.19
N TYR A 65 -2.18 2.16 22.26
CA TYR A 65 -1.41 1.70 23.42
C TYR A 65 -1.06 2.82 24.40
N MET A 66 -1.05 4.07 23.94
CA MET A 66 -0.53 5.21 24.70
C MET A 66 -1.57 6.32 24.87
N PRO A 67 -1.90 6.71 26.11
CA PRO A 67 -2.70 7.89 26.35
C PRO A 67 -1.94 9.17 25.95
N PRO A 68 -2.65 10.24 25.53
CA PRO A 68 -2.04 11.53 25.20
C PRO A 68 -1.17 12.05 26.34
N ALA A 69 -0.04 12.69 26.01
CA ALA A 69 0.89 13.30 26.97
C ALA A 69 1.54 12.34 27.99
N SER A 70 1.74 11.07 27.62
CA SER A 70 2.45 10.11 28.46
C SER A 70 3.91 10.51 28.72
N PRO A 71 4.42 10.40 29.96
CA PRO A 71 5.85 10.56 30.26
C PRO A 71 6.73 9.57 29.49
N MET A 72 7.98 9.94 29.20
CA MET A 72 8.89 9.11 28.39
C MET A 72 9.09 7.68 28.92
N HIS A 73 9.16 7.49 30.25
CA HIS A 73 9.30 6.15 30.84
C HIS A 73 8.06 5.27 30.59
N VAL A 74 6.86 5.87 30.51
CA VAL A 74 5.62 5.17 30.16
C VAL A 74 5.62 4.82 28.67
N PHE A 75 6.07 5.74 27.82
CA PHE A 75 6.21 5.48 26.38
C PHE A 75 7.11 4.27 26.12
N VAL A 76 8.30 4.20 26.72
CA VAL A 76 9.23 3.08 26.51
C VAL A 76 8.59 1.75 26.93
N ARG A 77 7.94 1.71 28.09
CA ARG A 77 7.27 0.50 28.58
C ARG A 77 6.13 0.05 27.66
N GLN A 78 5.29 0.98 27.21
CA GLN A 78 4.18 0.66 26.30
C GLN A 78 4.66 0.27 24.91
N TYR A 79 5.75 0.87 24.44
CA TYR A 79 6.38 0.50 23.18
C TYR A 79 6.96 -0.91 23.23
N MET A 80 7.67 -1.28 24.30
CA MET A 80 8.17 -2.64 24.50
C MET A 80 7.02 -3.66 24.52
N ARG A 81 5.92 -3.33 25.21
CA ARG A 81 4.71 -4.17 25.22
C ARG A 81 4.11 -4.32 23.82
N LEU A 82 4.00 -3.24 23.06
CA LEU A 82 3.51 -3.28 21.68
C LEU A 82 4.37 -4.19 20.81
N GLN A 83 5.70 -4.13 20.94
CA GLN A 83 6.62 -5.01 20.20
C GLN A 83 6.40 -6.48 20.58
N PHE A 84 6.36 -6.78 21.88
CA PHE A 84 6.12 -8.14 22.36
C PHE A 84 4.79 -8.72 21.87
N ASP A 85 3.70 -7.94 21.97
CA ASP A 85 2.38 -8.37 21.50
C ASP A 85 2.40 -8.66 19.99
N ARG A 86 3.16 -7.88 19.20
CA ARG A 86 3.30 -8.09 17.75
C ARG A 86 4.13 -9.32 17.40
N GLU A 87 5.28 -9.48 18.02
CA GLU A 87 6.12 -10.67 17.82
C GLU A 87 5.36 -11.95 18.19
N ARG A 88 4.56 -11.88 19.26
CA ARG A 88 3.69 -12.99 19.67
C ARG A 88 2.61 -13.30 18.62
N GLU A 89 1.93 -12.29 18.10
CA GLU A 89 0.90 -12.46 17.07
C GLU A 89 1.49 -12.98 15.75
N GLU A 90 2.64 -12.42 15.32
CA GLU A 90 3.35 -12.86 14.13
C GLU A 90 3.78 -14.34 14.26
N SER A 91 4.38 -14.70 15.40
CA SER A 91 4.77 -16.10 15.67
C SER A 91 3.56 -17.04 15.70
N TYR A 92 2.42 -16.59 16.22
CA TYR A 92 1.19 -17.36 16.22
C TYR A 92 0.68 -17.60 14.79
N GLU A 93 0.60 -16.56 13.97
CA GLU A 93 0.15 -16.66 12.58
C GLU A 93 1.12 -17.44 11.69
N GLU A 94 2.43 -17.33 11.92
CA GLU A 94 3.44 -18.12 11.24
C GLU A 94 3.28 -19.62 11.55
N LYS A 95 3.14 -19.98 12.83
CA LYS A 95 2.89 -21.37 13.26
C LYS A 95 1.59 -21.91 12.66
N ARG A 96 0.52 -21.12 12.66
CA ARG A 96 -0.76 -21.51 12.03
C ARG A 96 -0.64 -21.73 10.54
N THR A 97 0.13 -20.89 9.85
CA THR A 97 0.38 -21.02 8.41
C THR A 97 1.18 -22.29 8.11
N MET A 98 2.21 -22.60 8.91
CA MET A 98 3.02 -23.82 8.77
C MET A 98 2.22 -25.10 9.04
N ILE A 99 1.41 -25.13 10.10
CA ILE A 99 0.73 -26.36 10.54
C ILE A 99 -0.49 -26.68 9.67
N GLY A 100 -1.29 -25.68 9.29
CA GLY A 100 -2.58 -25.90 8.66
C GLY A 100 -2.56 -26.02 7.13
N GLY A 101 -1.50 -25.51 6.48
CA GLY A 101 -1.49 -25.32 5.03
C GLY A 101 -2.62 -24.41 4.53
N ALA A 102 -2.47 -23.88 3.32
CA ALA A 102 -3.55 -23.13 2.67
C ALA A 102 -4.60 -24.11 2.09
N VAL A 103 -5.84 -24.01 2.57
CA VAL A 103 -6.98 -24.75 2.02
C VAL A 103 -7.36 -24.12 0.69
N ARG A 104 -6.98 -24.78 -0.40
CA ARG A 104 -7.29 -24.35 -1.77
C ARG A 104 -8.77 -24.55 -2.05
N ARG A 105 -9.46 -23.49 -2.47
CA ARG A 105 -10.90 -23.52 -2.83
C ARG A 105 -11.08 -23.89 -4.29
N THR A 106 -10.15 -23.47 -5.15
CA THR A 106 -10.11 -23.80 -6.57
C THR A 106 -8.78 -24.48 -6.91
N ASN A 107 -8.74 -25.26 -7.99
CA ASN A 107 -7.51 -25.95 -8.42
C ASN A 107 -6.76 -25.16 -9.51
N LEU A 108 -6.87 -23.82 -9.49
CA LEU A 108 -6.24 -22.94 -10.46
C LEU A 108 -4.72 -22.89 -10.25
N ALA A 109 -3.95 -22.82 -11.34
CA ALA A 109 -2.50 -22.75 -11.27
C ALA A 109 -2.00 -21.54 -10.47
N ILE A 110 -2.66 -20.39 -10.60
CA ILE A 110 -2.33 -19.17 -9.86
C ILE A 110 -2.58 -19.32 -8.35
N GLU A 111 -3.64 -20.04 -7.96
CA GLU A 111 -3.95 -20.30 -6.56
C GLU A 111 -2.99 -21.30 -5.94
N ARG A 112 -2.56 -22.34 -6.69
CA ARG A 112 -1.50 -23.26 -6.24
C ARG A 112 -0.16 -22.54 -6.02
N HIS A 113 0.12 -21.52 -6.82
CA HIS A 113 1.32 -20.72 -6.64
C HIS A 113 1.18 -19.79 -5.42
N ALA A 114 0.05 -19.08 -5.31
CA ALA A 114 -0.24 -18.21 -4.17
C ALA A 114 -0.22 -18.97 -2.84
N SER A 115 -0.74 -20.20 -2.78
CA SER A 115 -0.78 -21.02 -1.56
C SER A 115 0.61 -21.39 -1.01
N ARG A 116 1.66 -21.28 -1.84
CA ARG A 116 3.05 -21.58 -1.46
C ARG A 116 3.81 -20.34 -1.01
N ILE A 117 3.40 -19.16 -1.45
CA ILE A 117 4.15 -17.91 -1.25
C ILE A 117 3.48 -17.02 -0.20
N TYR A 118 2.15 -17.03 -0.14
CA TYR A 118 1.41 -16.12 0.71
C TYR A 118 1.22 -16.67 2.12
N THR A 119 1.27 -15.77 3.09
CA THR A 119 0.75 -16.04 4.44
C THR A 119 -0.74 -16.35 4.36
N ARG A 120 -1.27 -17.02 5.38
CA ARG A 120 -2.68 -17.44 5.39
C ARG A 120 -3.65 -16.27 5.15
N ALA A 121 -3.47 -15.15 5.85
CA ALA A 121 -4.31 -13.96 5.68
C ALA A 121 -4.26 -13.41 4.25
N MET A 122 -3.05 -13.33 3.65
CA MET A 122 -2.88 -12.90 2.27
C MET A 122 -3.49 -13.88 1.27
N PHE A 123 -3.42 -15.18 1.55
CA PHE A 123 -4.03 -16.20 0.70
C PHE A 123 -5.56 -16.15 0.75
N GLU A 124 -6.15 -15.95 1.92
CA GLU A 124 -7.60 -15.78 2.08
C GLU A 124 -8.11 -14.54 1.33
N GLU A 125 -7.40 -13.42 1.46
CA GLU A 125 -7.73 -12.19 0.74
C GLU A 125 -7.53 -12.32 -0.78
N PHE A 126 -6.46 -13.01 -1.21
CA PHE A 126 -6.26 -13.36 -2.60
C PHE A 126 -7.41 -14.22 -3.15
N GLY A 127 -7.87 -15.21 -2.40
CA GLY A 127 -9.02 -16.04 -2.77
C GLY A 127 -10.31 -15.22 -2.92
N ARG A 128 -10.56 -14.26 -2.02
CA ARG A 128 -11.69 -13.33 -2.13
C ARG A 128 -11.61 -12.51 -3.42
N LEU A 129 -10.45 -11.91 -3.70
CA LEU A 129 -10.22 -11.13 -4.92
C LEU A 129 -10.31 -11.98 -6.19
N LEU A 130 -9.86 -13.24 -6.14
CA LEU A 130 -9.95 -14.16 -7.26
C LEU A 130 -11.41 -14.46 -7.61
N ILE A 131 -12.25 -14.70 -6.60
CA ILE A 131 -13.70 -14.88 -6.80
C ILE A 131 -14.35 -13.60 -7.32
N GLU A 132 -13.96 -12.42 -6.84
CA GLU A 132 -14.48 -11.16 -7.39
C GLU A 132 -14.03 -10.94 -8.83
N ALA A 133 -12.84 -11.40 -9.20
CA ALA A 133 -12.33 -11.30 -10.56
C ALA A 133 -13.11 -12.19 -11.54
N THR A 134 -13.63 -13.35 -11.12
CA THR A 134 -14.46 -14.21 -11.99
C THR A 134 -15.79 -13.57 -12.36
N ALA A 135 -16.23 -12.53 -11.65
CA ALA A 135 -17.39 -11.74 -12.03
C ALA A 135 -17.15 -10.82 -13.23
N TYR A 136 -15.93 -10.76 -13.78
CA TYR A 136 -15.61 -10.01 -14.99
C TYR A 136 -15.41 -10.96 -16.18
N ASN A 137 -16.20 -10.77 -17.22
CA ASN A 137 -16.00 -11.40 -18.52
C ASN A 137 -14.99 -10.60 -19.32
N ILE A 138 -14.00 -11.28 -19.89
CA ILE A 138 -12.96 -10.67 -20.71
C ILE A 138 -13.23 -11.02 -22.16
N THR A 139 -13.43 -10.01 -23.00
CA THR A 139 -13.55 -10.16 -24.45
C THR A 139 -12.31 -9.58 -25.13
N GLU A 140 -11.71 -10.36 -26.02
CA GLU A 140 -10.58 -9.92 -26.82
C GLU A 140 -11.09 -9.15 -28.05
N ILE A 141 -10.64 -7.90 -28.21
CA ILE A 141 -10.99 -7.07 -29.37
C ILE A 141 -9.83 -7.08 -30.38
N GLU A 142 -8.61 -6.98 -29.89
CA GLU A 142 -7.40 -7.10 -30.69
C GLU A 142 -6.50 -8.16 -30.06
N LYS A 143 -6.14 -9.18 -30.85
CA LYS A 143 -5.35 -10.31 -30.39
C LYS A 143 -4.09 -9.85 -29.65
N MET A 144 -3.93 -10.27 -28.39
CA MET A 144 -2.77 -9.98 -27.54
C MET A 144 -2.49 -8.48 -27.31
N ARG A 145 -3.46 -7.60 -27.60
CA ARG A 145 -3.29 -6.14 -27.50
C ARG A 145 -4.38 -5.46 -26.71
N LYS A 146 -5.64 -5.75 -27.00
CA LYS A 146 -6.78 -5.08 -26.36
C LYS A 146 -7.83 -6.08 -25.90
N TYR A 147 -8.15 -5.95 -24.63
CA TYR A 147 -9.18 -6.71 -23.94
C TYR A 147 -10.19 -5.74 -23.34
N VAL A 148 -11.48 -6.06 -23.45
CA VAL A 148 -12.55 -5.36 -22.73
C VAL A 148 -13.08 -6.26 -21.62
N THR A 149 -13.18 -5.69 -20.43
CA THR A 149 -13.68 -6.39 -19.25
C THR A 149 -15.07 -5.89 -18.91
N VAL A 150 -16.07 -6.78 -18.97
CA VAL A 150 -17.47 -6.47 -18.62
C VAL A 150 -17.83 -7.23 -17.35
N HIS A 151 -18.24 -6.51 -16.30
CA HIS A 151 -18.73 -7.14 -15.08
C HIS A 151 -20.12 -7.76 -15.29
N ASN A 152 -20.35 -8.98 -14.80
CA ASN A 152 -21.60 -9.74 -14.92
C ASN A 152 -22.83 -8.99 -14.39
N ASN A 153 -22.62 -8.02 -13.49
CA ASN A 153 -23.64 -7.15 -12.92
C ASN A 153 -23.49 -5.66 -13.30
N ALA A 154 -22.98 -5.36 -14.51
CA ALA A 154 -22.69 -4.00 -14.97
C ALA A 154 -23.90 -3.04 -14.88
N ALA A 155 -25.12 -3.53 -15.13
CA ALA A 155 -26.35 -2.75 -15.05
C ALA A 155 -26.65 -2.23 -13.62
N LYS A 156 -26.31 -3.03 -12.59
CA LYS A 156 -26.55 -2.67 -11.18
C LYS A 156 -25.53 -1.65 -10.66
N ARG A 157 -24.28 -1.69 -11.14
CA ARG A 157 -23.23 -0.71 -10.77
C ARG A 157 -23.44 0.67 -11.41
N LYS A 158 -23.96 0.76 -12.64
CA LYS A 158 -24.31 2.07 -13.25
C LYS A 158 -25.35 2.84 -12.42
N LYS A 159 -26.27 2.13 -11.75
CA LYS A 159 -27.30 2.73 -10.89
C LYS A 159 -26.74 3.34 -9.59
N ASN A 160 -25.62 2.81 -9.08
CA ASN A 160 -24.99 3.29 -7.84
C ASN A 160 -23.85 4.29 -8.07
N GLY A 161 -23.35 4.41 -9.31
CA GLY A 161 -22.25 5.31 -9.68
C GLY A 161 -22.66 6.74 -10.07
N ALA A 162 -23.95 7.03 -10.19
CA ALA A 162 -24.45 8.36 -10.55
C ALA A 162 -24.47 9.36 -9.37
N GLY A 163 -24.02 8.97 -8.18
CA GLY A 163 -24.15 9.76 -6.95
C GLY A 163 -22.87 10.39 -6.37
N LEU A 164 -21.70 10.24 -7.00
CA LEU A 164 -20.44 10.80 -6.49
C LEU A 164 -19.68 11.56 -7.57
N SER A 165 -20.23 12.73 -7.91
CA SER A 165 -19.45 13.84 -8.47
C SER A 165 -18.75 14.55 -7.32
N MET A 166 -17.48 14.22 -7.06
CA MET A 166 -16.64 15.02 -6.17
C MET A 166 -16.20 16.29 -6.90
N LYS A 167 -16.71 17.43 -6.44
CA LYS A 167 -16.00 18.72 -6.48
C LYS A 167 -14.82 18.67 -5.50
#